data_AF-T2SRX6-F1
#
_entry.id   AF-T2SRX6-F1
#
_cell.length_a   1.000
_cell.length_b   1.000
_cell.length_c   1.000
_cell.angle_alpha   90.00
_cell.angle_beta   90.00
_cell.angle_gamma   90.00
#
_symmetry.space_group_name_H-M   'P 1'
#
loop_
_entity.id
_entity.type
_entity.pdbx_description
1 polymer ?
#
loop_
_entity_poly.entity_id
_entity_poly.type
_entity_poly.pdbx_seq_one_letter_code
_entity_poly.pdbx_strand_id
1 'polypeptide(L)'
;GMVGGMAVLGGLVAGPALAILGAISADEMEKKLENAKAYCSQAEAAVKKADVVIDNLRSVEKMAELFTRQITKFDVLFFSLAQDAIATMKKHNYNVSRYNQKEKDQLSVTVSTLFSLSAFLKVPIMDKHQKLTEKAKNALILMRKQMDSLENGNYSLRDISFRQARLEDLRDDKTS
;
A
#
# COMPACT_ATOMS: atom_id res chain seq x y z
N GLY A 1 4.56 -11.37 58.85
CA GLY A 1 5.73 -10.70 58.25
C GLY A 1 5.77 -11.02 56.76
N MET A 2 6.08 -10.00 55.96
CA MET A 2 6.30 -9.90 54.49
C MET A 2 6.74 -11.18 53.76
N VAL A 3 6.10 -11.56 52.63
CA VAL A 3 6.38 -11.20 51.21
C VAL A 3 7.69 -11.78 50.65
N GLY A 4 7.58 -12.51 49.51
CA GLY A 4 8.67 -12.75 48.54
C GLY A 4 8.78 -14.22 48.11
N GLY A 5 8.58 -14.65 46.87
CA GLY A 5 8.53 -13.91 45.62
C GLY A 5 7.67 -14.61 44.57
N MET A 6 6.79 -13.81 43.99
CA MET A 6 6.15 -14.05 42.71
C MET A 6 7.22 -13.77 41.64
N ALA A 7 7.77 -14.81 41.01
CA ALA A 7 8.53 -14.64 39.78
C ALA A 7 7.54 -14.64 38.61
N VAL A 8 7.04 -13.44 38.30
CA VAL A 8 6.36 -13.13 37.05
C VAL A 8 7.42 -12.62 36.06
N LEU A 9 7.19 -12.91 34.77
CA LEU A 9 7.75 -12.31 33.55
C LEU A 9 8.68 -13.22 32.73
N GLY A 10 8.12 -13.85 31.68
CA GLY A 10 8.90 -14.52 30.64
C GLY A 10 8.15 -15.43 29.65
N GLY A 11 7.01 -15.01 29.08
CA GLY A 11 6.62 -15.34 27.69
C GLY A 11 6.27 -16.77 27.25
N LEU A 12 6.47 -17.82 28.04
CA LEU A 12 6.05 -19.19 27.67
C LEU A 12 5.77 -19.97 28.95
N VAL A 13 4.49 -20.08 29.35
CA VAL A 13 4.09 -21.01 30.40
C VAL A 13 4.21 -22.42 29.84
N ALA A 14 5.44 -22.93 29.78
CA ALA A 14 5.73 -24.34 29.71
C ALA A 14 5.51 -24.92 31.12
N GLY A 15 4.32 -25.46 31.36
CA GLY A 15 3.99 -26.28 32.54
C GLY A 15 2.89 -25.66 33.44
N PRO A 16 1.88 -26.45 33.89
CA PRO A 16 1.96 -27.88 34.20
C PRO A 16 0.99 -28.73 33.37
N ALA A 17 1.51 -29.38 32.32
CA ALA A 17 0.84 -30.54 31.69
C ALA A 17 1.49 -31.88 32.08
N LEU A 18 2.63 -31.87 32.80
CA LEU A 18 3.43 -33.07 33.11
C LEU A 18 3.74 -33.28 34.60
N ALA A 19 2.91 -32.74 35.50
CA ALA A 19 2.93 -33.15 36.89
C ALA A 19 1.47 -33.18 37.37
N ILE A 20 0.93 -34.39 37.56
CA ILE A 20 0.21 -34.84 38.76
C ILE A 20 -0.20 -36.29 38.47
N LEU A 21 0.66 -37.22 38.88
CA LEU A 21 0.28 -38.60 39.16
C LEU A 21 -0.01 -38.63 40.68
N GLY A 22 -1.23 -38.26 41.09
CA GLY A 22 -1.62 -38.25 42.51
C GLY A 22 -2.91 -37.47 42.81
N ALA A 23 -3.98 -38.21 43.15
CA ALA A 23 -5.26 -37.77 43.75
C ALA A 23 -5.84 -36.41 43.29
N ILE A 24 -6.16 -36.28 42.00
CA ILE A 24 -7.03 -35.21 41.49
C ILE A 24 -8.47 -35.74 41.48
N SER A 25 -9.44 -35.00 42.01
CA SER A 25 -10.85 -35.38 41.90
C SER A 25 -11.32 -35.33 40.42
N ALA A 26 -12.34 -36.13 40.09
CA ALA A 26 -12.90 -36.15 38.73
C ALA A 26 -13.31 -34.75 38.24
N ASP A 27 -13.92 -33.96 39.12
CA ASP A 27 -14.37 -32.59 38.85
C ASP A 27 -13.22 -31.64 38.44
N GLU A 28 -12.03 -31.83 38.99
CA GLU A 28 -10.87 -30.98 38.69
C GLU A 28 -10.17 -31.42 37.39
N MET A 29 -10.23 -32.71 37.04
CA MET A 29 -9.83 -33.19 35.72
C MET A 29 -10.80 -32.72 34.62
N GLU A 30 -12.10 -32.73 34.89
CA GLU A 30 -13.13 -32.25 33.96
C GLU A 30 -12.95 -30.76 33.66
N LYS A 31 -12.72 -29.94 34.69
CA LYS A 31 -12.38 -28.51 34.51
C LYS A 31 -11.10 -28.29 33.70
N LYS A 32 -10.05 -29.09 33.91
CA LYS A 32 -8.81 -29.01 33.12
C LYS A 32 -9.05 -29.37 31.65
N LEU A 33 -9.88 -30.38 31.38
CA LEU A 33 -10.28 -30.77 30.03
C LEU A 33 -11.10 -29.66 29.36
N GLU A 34 -12.08 -29.07 30.04
CA GLU A 34 -12.88 -27.96 29.54
C GLU A 34 -12.00 -26.74 29.23
N ASN A 35 -11.08 -26.39 30.13
CA ASN A 35 -10.12 -25.30 29.90
C ASN A 35 -9.23 -25.59 28.68
N ALA A 36 -8.71 -26.81 28.53
CA ALA A 36 -7.92 -27.19 27.36
C ALA A 36 -8.73 -27.10 26.05
N LYS A 37 -9.99 -27.54 26.05
CA LYS A 37 -10.92 -27.38 24.92
C LYS A 37 -11.20 -25.90 24.60
N ALA A 38 -11.35 -25.06 25.63
CA ALA A 38 -11.53 -23.63 25.47
C ALA A 38 -10.29 -22.96 24.87
N TYR A 39 -9.09 -23.32 25.34
CA TYR A 39 -7.83 -22.85 24.76
C TYR A 39 -7.64 -23.31 23.32
N CYS A 40 -7.96 -24.57 23.00
CA CYS A 40 -7.93 -25.08 21.62
C CYS A 40 -8.88 -24.28 20.73
N SER A 41 -10.12 -24.05 21.18
CA SER A 41 -11.10 -23.23 20.46
C SER A 41 -10.62 -21.79 20.24
N GLN A 42 -9.97 -21.18 21.23
CA GLN A 42 -9.37 -19.84 21.11
C GLN A 42 -8.21 -19.83 20.12
N ALA A 43 -7.33 -20.83 20.17
CA ALA A 43 -6.21 -20.98 19.25
C ALA A 43 -6.69 -21.16 17.81
N GLU A 44 -7.68 -22.03 17.56
CA GLU A 44 -8.29 -22.20 16.25
C GLU A 44 -8.94 -20.91 15.73
N ALA A 45 -9.64 -20.17 16.59
CA ALA A 45 -10.22 -18.88 16.22
C ALA A 45 -9.12 -17.84 15.89
N ALA A 46 -8.00 -17.85 16.60
CA ALA A 46 -6.86 -16.99 16.32
C ALA A 46 -6.18 -17.35 14.98
N VAL A 47 -6.00 -18.64 14.69
CA VAL A 47 -5.46 -19.12 13.41
C VAL A 47 -6.33 -18.66 12.24
N LYS A 48 -7.66 -18.86 12.32
CA LYS A 48 -8.58 -18.40 11.27
C LYS A 48 -8.51 -16.89 11.04
N LYS A 49 -8.34 -16.09 12.12
CA LYS A 49 -8.12 -14.64 12.00
C LYS A 49 -6.77 -14.32 11.34
N ALA A 50 -5.72 -15.04 11.68
CA ALA A 50 -4.40 -14.88 11.08
C ALA A 50 -4.40 -15.20 9.59
N ASP A 51 -5.08 -16.26 9.16
CA ASP A 51 -5.22 -16.63 7.75
C ASP A 51 -5.85 -15.49 6.93
N VAL A 52 -6.92 -14.88 7.44
CA VAL A 52 -7.56 -13.72 6.80
C VAL A 52 -6.61 -12.53 6.68
N VAL A 53 -5.78 -12.26 7.70
CA VAL A 53 -4.77 -11.20 7.65
C VAL A 53 -3.69 -11.51 6.61
N ILE A 54 -3.20 -12.74 6.57
CA ILE A 54 -2.20 -13.20 5.58
C ILE A 54 -2.72 -12.99 4.15
N ASP A 55 -3.97 -13.36 3.88
CA ASP A 55 -4.56 -13.21 2.55
C ASP A 55 -4.74 -11.74 2.14
N ASN A 56 -5.09 -10.86 3.09
CA ASN A 56 -5.15 -9.42 2.85
C ASN A 56 -3.75 -8.84 2.55
N LEU A 57 -2.73 -9.22 3.34
CA LEU A 57 -1.36 -8.75 3.15
C LEU A 57 -0.77 -9.21 1.81
N ARG A 58 -1.01 -10.46 1.40
CA ARG A 58 -0.65 -10.97 0.06
C ARG A 58 -1.29 -10.16 -1.07
N SER A 59 -2.53 -9.71 -0.87
CA SER A 59 -3.22 -8.87 -1.86
C SER A 59 -2.61 -7.47 -1.95
N VAL A 60 -2.20 -6.91 -0.82
CA VAL A 60 -1.49 -5.62 -0.73
C VAL A 60 -0.10 -5.71 -1.35
N GLU A 61 0.64 -6.77 -1.07
CA GLU A 61 1.96 -7.07 -1.67
C GLU A 61 1.87 -7.09 -3.20
N LYS A 62 0.93 -7.87 -3.76
CA LYS A 62 0.68 -7.91 -5.21
C LYS A 62 0.37 -6.53 -5.78
N MET A 63 -0.43 -5.72 -5.08
CA MET A 63 -0.72 -4.36 -5.53
C MET A 63 0.52 -3.47 -5.50
N ALA A 64 1.35 -3.57 -4.46
CA ALA A 64 2.59 -2.82 -4.35
C ALA A 64 3.56 -3.17 -5.50
N GLU A 65 3.69 -4.44 -5.86
CA GLU A 65 4.47 -4.85 -7.04
C GLU A 65 3.95 -4.21 -8.33
N LEU A 66 2.63 -4.16 -8.51
CA LEU A 66 2.02 -3.54 -9.68
C LEU A 66 2.26 -2.02 -9.72
N PHE A 67 2.21 -1.36 -8.56
CA PHE A 67 2.57 0.06 -8.44
C PHE A 67 4.04 0.28 -8.81
N THR A 68 4.96 -0.53 -8.27
CA THR A 68 6.39 -0.45 -8.59
C THR A 68 6.63 -0.61 -10.09
N ARG A 69 5.97 -1.56 -10.76
CA ARG A 69 6.07 -1.72 -12.22
C ARG A 69 5.62 -0.47 -12.97
N GLN A 70 4.56 0.20 -12.54
CA GLN A 70 4.11 1.45 -13.17
C GLN A 70 5.07 2.61 -12.90
N ILE A 71 5.67 2.68 -11.71
CA ILE A 71 6.68 3.69 -11.37
C ILE A 71 7.93 3.51 -12.24
N THR A 72 8.39 2.27 -12.44
CA THR A 72 9.52 1.99 -13.34
C THR A 72 9.20 2.34 -14.78
N LYS A 73 7.99 2.00 -15.28
CA LYS A 73 7.55 2.39 -16.64
C LYS A 73 7.49 3.91 -16.77
N PHE A 74 6.98 4.60 -15.75
CA PHE A 74 6.96 6.06 -15.70
C PHE A 74 8.36 6.65 -15.82
N ASP A 75 9.33 6.16 -15.05
CA ASP A 75 10.70 6.70 -15.03
C ASP A 75 11.31 6.74 -16.44
N VAL A 76 11.19 5.62 -17.17
CA VAL A 76 11.67 5.50 -18.55
C VAL A 76 10.97 6.48 -19.49
N LEU A 77 9.64 6.55 -19.45
CA LEU A 77 8.86 7.42 -20.35
C LEU A 77 9.03 8.90 -20.02
N PHE A 78 9.07 9.24 -18.73
CA PHE A 78 9.20 10.61 -18.25
C PHE A 78 10.57 11.20 -18.55
N PHE A 79 11.63 10.38 -18.54
CA PHE A 79 12.97 10.83 -18.90
C PHE A 79 13.00 11.53 -20.27
N SER A 80 12.34 10.94 -21.28
CA SER A 80 12.27 11.53 -22.62
C SER A 80 11.50 12.86 -22.64
N LEU A 81 10.32 12.91 -22.01
CA LEU A 81 9.53 14.14 -21.88
C LEU A 81 10.32 15.26 -21.18
N ALA A 82 11.04 14.92 -20.11
CA ALA A 82 11.85 15.86 -19.35
C ALA A 82 13.00 16.43 -20.21
N GLN A 83 13.68 15.59 -20.99
CA GLN A 83 14.73 16.04 -21.91
C GLN A 83 14.18 17.01 -22.95
N ASP A 84 13.04 16.68 -23.57
CA ASP A 84 12.42 17.55 -24.57
C ASP A 84 11.99 18.89 -23.97
N ALA A 85 11.42 18.87 -22.74
CA ALA A 85 11.06 20.09 -22.03
C ALA A 85 12.30 20.95 -21.72
N ILE A 86 13.40 20.35 -21.27
CA ILE A 86 14.67 21.04 -21.00
C ILE A 86 15.24 21.65 -22.28
N ALA A 87 15.19 20.91 -23.40
CA ALA A 87 15.65 21.39 -24.70
C ALA A 87 14.87 22.64 -25.15
N THR A 88 13.54 22.60 -25.03
CA THR A 88 12.66 23.74 -25.30
C THR A 88 12.99 24.95 -24.40
N MET A 89 13.22 24.72 -23.11
CA MET A 89 13.61 25.79 -22.20
C MET A 89 14.94 26.43 -22.61
N LYS A 90 15.95 25.61 -22.93
CA LYS A 90 17.27 26.09 -23.36
C LYS A 90 17.21 26.86 -24.68
N LYS A 91 16.43 26.40 -25.67
CA LYS A 91 16.23 27.06 -26.98
C LYS A 91 15.83 28.53 -26.85
N HIS A 92 15.04 28.85 -25.84
CA HIS A 92 14.51 30.20 -25.61
C HIS A 92 15.21 30.94 -24.46
N ASN A 93 16.39 30.47 -24.01
CA ASN A 93 17.10 30.99 -22.84
C ASN A 93 16.20 31.12 -21.61
N TYR A 94 15.35 30.10 -21.38
CA TYR A 94 14.38 30.02 -20.29
C TYR A 94 13.32 31.14 -20.28
N ASN A 95 13.21 31.92 -21.36
CA ASN A 95 12.21 32.98 -21.46
C ASN A 95 10.86 32.45 -21.97
N VAL A 96 9.96 32.14 -21.04
CA VAL A 96 8.62 31.57 -21.28
C VAL A 96 7.75 32.42 -22.22
N SER A 97 7.95 33.75 -22.26
CA SER A 97 7.18 34.64 -23.13
C SER A 97 7.39 34.35 -24.62
N ARG A 98 8.50 33.69 -24.98
CA ARG A 98 8.85 33.35 -26.36
C ARG A 98 8.29 32.02 -26.83
N TYR A 99 7.62 31.28 -25.96
CA TYR A 99 7.16 29.93 -26.28
C TYR A 99 5.90 30.01 -27.12
N ASN A 100 5.86 29.24 -28.21
CA ASN A 100 4.62 29.05 -28.96
C ASN A 100 3.67 28.10 -28.21
N GLN A 101 2.44 27.94 -28.70
CA GLN A 101 1.45 27.10 -28.03
C GLN A 101 1.88 25.64 -27.92
N LYS A 102 2.50 25.08 -28.97
CA LYS A 102 2.99 23.69 -28.97
C LYS A 102 4.05 23.46 -27.89
N GLU A 103 4.98 24.40 -27.74
CA GLU A 103 6.02 24.36 -26.70
C GLU A 103 5.39 24.46 -25.29
N LYS A 104 4.40 25.34 -25.11
CA LYS A 104 3.64 25.44 -23.84
C LYS A 104 2.88 24.15 -23.53
N ASP A 105 2.23 23.56 -24.52
CA ASP A 105 1.48 22.31 -24.36
C ASP A 105 2.42 21.15 -24.00
N GLN A 106 3.59 21.08 -24.63
CA GLN A 106 4.62 20.09 -24.32
C GLN A 106 5.13 20.21 -22.87
N LEU A 107 5.43 21.44 -22.41
CA LEU A 107 5.78 21.67 -21.01
C LEU A 107 4.64 21.27 -20.07
N SER A 108 3.40 21.62 -20.42
CA SER A 108 2.22 21.29 -19.62
C SER A 108 2.00 19.79 -19.53
N VAL A 109 2.18 19.05 -20.63
CA VAL A 109 2.16 17.58 -20.66
C VAL A 109 3.20 17.01 -19.71
N THR A 110 4.43 17.53 -19.75
CA THR A 110 5.53 17.07 -18.90
C THR A 110 5.18 17.29 -17.43
N VAL A 111 4.71 18.49 -17.08
CA VAL A 111 4.32 18.86 -15.72
C VAL A 111 3.13 18.02 -15.23
N SER A 112 2.06 17.91 -16.02
CA SER A 112 0.89 17.09 -15.67
C SER A 112 1.22 15.61 -15.53
N THR A 113 2.15 15.10 -16.32
CA THR A 113 2.65 13.72 -16.20
C THR A 113 3.38 13.55 -14.87
N LEU A 114 4.25 14.49 -14.47
CA LEU A 114 4.90 14.48 -13.17
C LEU A 114 3.91 14.53 -12.00
N PHE A 115 2.90 15.40 -12.10
CA PHE A 115 1.84 15.47 -11.09
C PHE A 115 1.00 14.19 -11.02
N SER A 116 0.79 13.50 -12.15
CA SER A 116 0.13 12.18 -12.16
C SER A 116 0.91 11.17 -11.32
N LEU A 117 2.25 11.12 -11.43
CA LEU A 117 3.07 10.28 -10.57
C LEU A 117 2.94 10.71 -9.10
N SER A 118 3.06 12.00 -8.81
CA SER A 118 2.94 12.54 -7.44
C SER A 118 1.61 12.14 -6.79
N ALA A 119 0.51 12.26 -7.54
CA ALA A 119 -0.81 11.84 -7.08
C ALA A 119 -0.89 10.32 -6.89
N PHE A 120 -0.40 9.53 -7.86
CA PHE A 120 -0.37 8.07 -7.80
C PHE A 120 0.38 7.54 -6.57
N LEU A 121 1.53 8.14 -6.22
CA LEU A 121 2.33 7.78 -5.05
C LEU A 121 1.63 8.10 -3.71
N LYS A 122 0.67 9.03 -3.71
CA LYS A 122 -0.10 9.45 -2.54
C LYS A 122 -1.41 8.67 -2.36
N VAL A 123 -1.70 7.70 -3.22
CA VAL A 123 -2.89 6.85 -3.07
C VAL A 123 -2.63 5.76 -2.02
N PRO A 124 -3.49 5.62 -1.00
CA PRO A 124 -3.33 4.57 0.01
C PRO A 124 -3.56 3.20 -0.62
N ILE A 125 -2.53 2.34 -0.64
CA ILE A 125 -2.68 0.95 -1.09
C ILE A 125 -3.59 0.16 -0.13
N MET A 126 -3.52 0.48 1.16
CA MET A 126 -4.16 -0.27 2.23
C MET A 126 -4.91 0.65 3.19
N ASP A 127 -6.06 0.21 3.71
CA ASP A 127 -6.85 0.96 4.69
C ASP A 127 -6.39 0.72 6.14
N LYS A 128 -7.08 1.38 7.09
CA LYS A 128 -6.84 1.23 8.54
C LYS A 128 -7.06 -0.19 9.09
N HIS A 129 -7.72 -1.05 8.32
CA HIS A 129 -7.99 -2.46 8.65
C HIS A 129 -7.04 -3.41 7.91
N GLN A 130 -5.96 -2.88 7.33
CA GLN A 130 -4.98 -3.63 6.58
C GLN A 130 -5.54 -4.32 5.31
N LYS A 131 -6.63 -3.78 4.76
CA LYS A 131 -7.25 -4.29 3.54
C LYS A 131 -6.87 -3.44 2.33
N LEU A 132 -6.66 -4.10 1.19
CA LEU A 132 -6.45 -3.46 -0.11
C LEU A 132 -7.61 -2.49 -0.43
N THR A 133 -7.29 -1.26 -0.81
CA THR A 133 -8.30 -0.26 -1.12
C THR A 133 -8.78 -0.34 -2.58
N GLU A 134 -10.05 0.04 -2.82
CA GLU A 134 -10.54 0.26 -4.18
C GLU A 134 -9.88 1.46 -4.86
N LYS A 135 -9.47 2.47 -4.07
CA LYS A 135 -8.70 3.62 -4.56
C LYS A 135 -7.41 3.17 -5.24
N ALA A 136 -6.68 2.22 -4.65
CA ALA A 136 -5.44 1.68 -5.21
C ALA A 136 -5.66 0.97 -6.56
N LYS A 137 -6.73 0.18 -6.68
CA LYS A 137 -7.09 -0.48 -7.95
C LYS A 137 -7.41 0.55 -9.04
N ASN A 138 -8.20 1.56 -8.71
CA ASN A 138 -8.57 2.63 -9.65
C ASN A 138 -7.35 3.46 -10.08
N ALA A 139 -6.48 3.79 -9.13
CA ALA A 139 -5.23 4.51 -9.40
C ALA A 139 -4.33 3.70 -10.33
N LEU A 140 -4.20 2.40 -10.12
CA LEU A 140 -3.43 1.52 -11.00
C LEU A 140 -3.97 1.51 -12.43
N ILE A 141 -5.30 1.46 -12.60
CA ILE A 141 -5.95 1.52 -13.93
C ILE A 141 -5.67 2.85 -14.62
N LEU A 142 -5.78 3.96 -13.89
CA LEU A 142 -5.51 5.30 -14.44
C LEU A 142 -4.05 5.44 -14.85
N MET A 143 -3.12 5.00 -14.00
CA MET A 143 -1.69 5.08 -14.26
C MET A 143 -1.28 4.20 -15.45
N ARG A 144 -1.81 2.98 -15.56
CA ARG A 144 -1.61 2.12 -16.75
C ARG A 144 -2.06 2.81 -18.03
N LYS A 145 -3.29 3.32 -18.07
CA LYS A 145 -3.81 4.05 -19.23
C LYS A 145 -2.96 5.27 -19.58
N GLN A 146 -2.48 6.00 -18.58
CA GLN A 146 -1.58 7.13 -18.78
C GLN A 146 -0.25 6.68 -19.40
N MET A 147 0.38 5.63 -18.86
CA MET A 147 1.65 5.11 -19.37
C MET A 147 1.51 4.51 -20.76
N ASP A 148 0.42 3.82 -21.05
CA ASP A 148 0.16 3.24 -22.37
C ASP A 148 -0.10 4.33 -23.42
N SER A 149 -0.82 5.41 -23.05
CA SER A 149 -0.96 6.59 -23.92
C SER A 149 0.40 7.23 -24.24
N LEU A 150 1.27 7.38 -23.24
CA LEU A 150 2.61 7.95 -23.41
C LEU A 150 3.51 7.06 -24.28
N GLU A 151 3.55 5.76 -23.98
CA GLU A 151 4.37 4.78 -24.71
C GLU A 151 4.00 4.70 -26.20
N ASN A 152 2.70 4.77 -26.52
CA ASN A 152 2.23 4.73 -27.90
C ASN A 152 2.29 6.10 -28.60
N GLY A 153 2.73 7.16 -27.93
CA GLY A 153 2.67 8.54 -28.44
C GLY A 153 1.25 9.05 -28.71
N ASN A 154 0.23 8.35 -28.21
CA ASN A 154 -1.19 8.68 -28.41
C ASN A 154 -1.75 9.34 -27.15
N TYR A 155 -1.33 10.58 -26.93
CA TYR A 155 -1.75 11.41 -25.81
C TYR A 155 -2.00 12.85 -26.23
N SER A 156 -2.88 13.52 -25.49
CA SER A 156 -3.06 14.97 -25.55
C SER A 156 -2.91 15.56 -24.15
N LEU A 157 -2.63 16.86 -24.06
CA LEU A 157 -2.64 17.58 -22.79
C LEU A 157 -3.96 17.36 -22.04
N ARG A 158 -5.09 17.40 -22.76
CA ARG A 158 -6.42 17.18 -22.18
C ARG A 158 -6.54 15.81 -21.50
N ASP A 159 -6.12 14.74 -22.17
CA ASP A 159 -6.26 13.38 -21.64
C ASP A 159 -5.34 13.15 -20.44
N ILE A 160 -4.13 13.71 -20.51
CA ILE A 160 -3.15 13.66 -19.43
C ILE A 160 -3.65 14.42 -18.20
N SER A 161 -4.10 15.66 -18.36
CA SER A 161 -4.64 16.46 -17.26
C SER A 161 -5.94 15.85 -16.69
N PHE A 162 -6.78 15.24 -17.52
CA PHE A 162 -7.98 14.53 -17.06
C PHE A 162 -7.63 13.36 -16.14
N ARG A 163 -6.65 12.53 -16.52
CA ARG A 163 -6.20 11.40 -15.69
C ARG A 163 -5.44 11.87 -14.46
N GLN A 164 -4.66 12.94 -14.56
CA GLN A 164 -4.02 13.60 -13.42
C GLN A 164 -5.07 14.00 -12.36
N ALA A 165 -6.11 14.73 -12.75
CA ALA A 165 -7.16 15.16 -11.82
C ALA A 165 -7.84 13.97 -11.13
N ARG A 166 -8.14 12.90 -11.89
CA ARG A 166 -8.70 11.68 -11.32
C ARG A 166 -7.77 10.95 -10.36
N LEU A 167 -6.47 11.00 -10.59
CA LEU A 167 -5.49 10.47 -9.63
C LEU A 167 -5.44 11.34 -8.38
N GLU A 168 -5.57 12.66 -8.52
CA GLU A 168 -5.61 13.58 -7.40
C GLU A 168 -6.81 13.33 -6.49
N ASP A 169 -7.99 13.05 -7.04
CA ASP A 169 -9.20 12.69 -6.30
C ASP A 169 -9.06 11.38 -5.49
N LEU A 170 -8.11 10.51 -5.85
CA LEU A 170 -7.86 9.22 -5.19
C LEU A 170 -6.84 9.31 -4.07
N ARG A 171 -6.22 10.47 -3.86
CA ARG A 171 -5.30 10.69 -2.75
C ARG A 171 -6.07 10.64 -1.42
N ASP A 172 -5.34 10.41 -0.34
CA ASP A 172 -5.86 10.77 0.98
C ASP A 172 -5.37 12.19 1.29
N ASP A 173 -6.30 13.12 1.49
CA ASP A 173 -6.01 14.53 1.82
C ASP A 173 -5.52 14.72 3.27
N LYS A 174 -4.75 13.77 3.81
CA LYS A 174 -4.05 13.94 5.08
C LYS A 174 -2.77 14.76 4.89
N THR A 175 -2.94 15.96 4.35
CA THR A 175 -2.08 17.11 4.59
C THR A 175 -2.98 18.27 5.02
N SER A 176 -3.50 18.17 6.24
CA SER A 176 -3.93 19.29 7.09
C SER A 176 -3.63 18.90 8.53
#